data_AF-A0A7R6XS53-F1
#
_entry.id   AF-A0A7R6XS53-F1
#
_cell.length_a   1.000
_cell.length_b   1.000
_cell.length_c   1.000
_cell.angle_alpha   90.00
_cell.angle_beta   90.00
_cell.angle_gamma   90.00
#
_symmetry.space_group_name_H-M   'P 1'
#
loop_
_entity.id
_entity.type
_entity.pdbx_description
1 polymer ?
#
loop_
_entity_poly.entity_id
_entity_poly.type
_entity_poly.pdbx_seq_one_letter_code
_entity_poly.pdbx_strand_id
1 'polypeptide(L)'
;MRASCRLVVCLAMLLLACGLAAAQPLALAVAAATVVRDPAPGQDALDLKLTPDSAKAFAAFTVANVGRTIDLSVDGAVVMSPRLLEPILGGEIMVGGRFSRNELRRLAERISSGSGKVTVDARAE
;
A
#
# COMPACT_ATOMS: atom_id res chain seq x y z
N MET A 1 -21.39 48.80 44.82
CA MET A 1 -20.29 49.11 43.87
C MET A 1 -19.47 47.83 43.67
N ARG A 2 -18.91 47.63 42.48
CA ARG A 2 -18.83 46.35 41.73
C ARG A 2 -18.08 45.19 42.40
N ALA A 3 -18.67 44.01 42.24
CA ALA A 3 -18.22 42.70 42.72
C ALA A 3 -17.03 42.14 41.94
N SER A 4 -16.21 41.39 42.67
CA SER A 4 -15.18 40.46 42.23
C SER A 4 -15.77 39.25 41.50
N CYS A 5 -15.16 38.81 40.39
CA CYS A 5 -15.32 37.45 39.89
C CYS A 5 -14.11 37.04 39.03
N ARG A 6 -13.32 36.09 39.54
CA ARG A 6 -12.38 35.28 38.76
C ARG A 6 -13.23 34.27 37.96
N LEU A 7 -13.10 34.20 36.63
CA LEU A 7 -13.68 33.15 35.79
C LEU A 7 -12.67 32.85 34.66
N VAL A 8 -11.79 31.85 34.82
CA VAL A 8 -11.95 30.48 34.29
C VAL A 8 -11.84 30.51 32.76
N VAL A 9 -10.65 30.30 32.19
CA VAL A 9 -10.20 28.97 31.71
C VAL A 9 -11.39 28.09 31.34
N CYS A 10 -11.99 28.28 30.17
CA CYS A 10 -12.73 27.26 29.40
C CYS A 10 -13.54 27.89 28.25
N LEU A 11 -12.91 27.98 27.09
CA LEU A 11 -13.58 27.67 25.82
C LEU A 11 -12.52 26.97 24.94
N ALA A 12 -11.95 25.88 25.43
CA ALA A 12 -12.52 24.55 25.27
C ALA A 12 -12.80 24.26 23.79
N MET A 13 -11.87 23.51 23.20
CA MET A 13 -12.19 22.43 22.29
C MET A 13 -13.17 22.79 21.16
N LEU A 14 -12.71 23.54 20.16
CA LEU A 14 -13.36 23.47 18.84
C LEU A 14 -12.41 22.84 17.84
N LEU A 15 -12.63 21.54 17.65
CA LEU A 15 -12.56 20.86 16.36
C LEU A 15 -11.18 20.88 15.67
N LEU A 16 -10.25 20.09 16.16
CA LEU A 16 -9.42 19.30 15.24
C LEU A 16 -9.44 17.82 15.60
N ALA A 17 -10.65 17.32 15.90
CA ALA A 17 -10.95 15.91 15.70
C ALA A 17 -11.05 15.65 14.19
N CYS A 18 -9.93 15.78 13.45
CA CYS A 18 -9.81 15.10 12.18
C CYS A 18 -9.42 13.65 12.49
N GLY A 19 -10.38 12.92 13.08
CA GLY A 19 -10.31 11.49 13.29
C GLY A 19 -10.54 10.72 11.99
N LEU A 20 -10.00 11.16 10.86
CA LEU A 20 -9.86 10.29 9.70
C LEU A 20 -8.59 9.47 9.93
N ALA A 21 -8.75 8.39 10.69
CA ALA A 21 -7.90 7.22 10.54
C ALA A 21 -8.19 6.58 9.17
N ALA A 22 -8.00 7.32 8.08
CA ALA A 22 -7.79 6.71 6.78
C ALA A 22 -6.46 5.96 6.90
N ALA A 23 -6.49 4.64 6.77
CA ALA A 23 -5.27 3.84 6.77
C ALA A 23 -4.37 4.40 5.66
N GLN A 24 -3.27 5.05 6.05
CA GLN A 24 -2.35 5.64 5.10
C GLN A 24 -1.76 4.50 4.25
N PRO A 25 -1.66 4.65 2.92
CA PRO A 25 -1.04 3.64 2.08
C PRO A 25 0.40 3.37 2.54
N LEU A 26 0.73 2.09 2.73
CA LEU A 26 2.08 1.65 3.03
C LEU A 26 2.92 1.76 1.75
N ALA A 27 3.95 2.60 1.78
CA ALA A 27 4.93 2.68 0.71
C ALA A 27 5.87 1.46 0.75
N LEU A 28 6.10 0.86 -0.42
CA LEU A 28 6.96 -0.31 -0.58
C LEU A 28 8.24 0.07 -1.31
N ALA A 29 9.39 -0.26 -0.72
CA ALA A 29 10.67 -0.17 -1.38
C ALA A 29 10.97 -1.47 -2.12
N VAL A 30 11.12 -1.38 -3.44
CA VAL A 30 11.36 -2.51 -4.33
C VAL A 30 12.84 -2.61 -4.65
N ALA A 31 13.45 -3.76 -4.36
CA ALA A 31 14.84 -4.07 -4.67
C ALA A 31 15.03 -4.55 -6.13
N ALA A 32 14.05 -5.25 -6.68
CA ALA A 32 14.06 -5.70 -8.08
C ALA A 32 12.63 -5.86 -8.63
N ALA A 33 12.46 -5.57 -9.91
CA ALA A 33 11.20 -5.76 -10.64
C ALA A 33 11.49 -6.52 -11.94
N THR A 34 11.02 -7.77 -12.05
CA THR A 34 11.37 -8.67 -13.16
C THR A 34 10.14 -9.26 -13.81
N VAL A 35 10.05 -9.19 -15.15
CA VAL A 35 8.99 -9.88 -15.88
C VAL A 35 9.32 -11.38 -15.92
N VAL A 36 8.43 -12.19 -15.35
CA VAL A 36 8.52 -13.65 -15.28
C VAL A 36 7.36 -14.29 -16.05
N ARG A 37 7.52 -15.57 -16.39
CA ARG A 37 6.45 -16.35 -17.01
C ARG A 37 5.62 -17.01 -15.92
N ASP A 38 4.32 -16.73 -15.86
CA ASP A 38 3.43 -17.41 -14.92
C ASP A 38 3.27 -18.88 -15.34
N PRO A 39 3.39 -19.86 -14.40
CA PRO A 39 3.11 -21.26 -14.67
C PRO A 39 1.64 -21.55 -15.03
N ALA A 40 0.69 -20.68 -14.67
CA ALA A 40 -0.66 -20.72 -15.25
C ALA A 40 -0.59 -20.36 -16.75
N PRO A 41 -1.33 -21.05 -17.64
CA PRO A 41 -1.03 -21.07 -19.07
C PRO A 41 -0.96 -19.66 -19.70
N GLY A 42 0.27 -19.26 -20.07
CA GLY A 42 0.54 -18.26 -21.10
C GLY A 42 0.51 -16.80 -20.68
N GLN A 43 0.43 -16.46 -19.39
CA GLN A 43 0.46 -15.08 -18.94
C GLN A 43 1.84 -14.73 -18.39
N ASP A 44 2.39 -13.60 -18.83
CA ASP A 44 3.54 -13.01 -18.15
C ASP A 44 3.05 -12.33 -16.87
N ALA A 45 3.91 -12.26 -15.86
CA ALA A 45 3.68 -11.53 -14.64
C ALA A 45 4.91 -10.70 -14.28
N LEU A 46 4.75 -9.72 -13.42
CA LEU A 46 5.84 -8.92 -12.88
C LEU A 46 6.08 -9.34 -11.43
N ASP A 47 7.25 -9.92 -11.19
CA ASP A 47 7.74 -10.25 -9.86
C ASP A 47 8.42 -9.02 -9.24
N LEU A 48 7.93 -8.58 -8.08
CA LEU A 48 8.49 -7.49 -7.29
C LEU A 48 9.14 -8.06 -6.03
N LYS A 49 10.46 -7.94 -5.95
CA LYS A 49 11.23 -8.27 -4.76
C LYS A 49 11.39 -7.03 -3.89
N LEU A 50 10.91 -7.09 -2.66
CA LEU A 50 11.02 -5.99 -1.71
C LEU A 50 12.41 -5.93 -1.06
N THR A 51 12.79 -4.74 -0.58
CA THR A 51 13.92 -4.62 0.35
C THR A 51 13.58 -5.31 1.68
N PRO A 52 14.57 -5.72 2.49
CA PRO A 52 14.31 -6.41 3.77
C PRO A 52 13.39 -5.62 4.71
N ASP A 53 13.61 -4.31 4.84
CA ASP A 53 12.80 -3.46 5.71
C ASP A 53 11.36 -3.34 5.20
N SER A 54 11.19 -3.18 3.89
CA SER A 54 9.87 -3.12 3.26
C SER A 54 9.15 -4.47 3.31
N ALA A 55 9.86 -5.58 3.20
CA ALA A 55 9.31 -6.92 3.34
C ALA A 55 8.75 -7.14 4.75
N LYS A 56 9.48 -6.70 5.79
CA LYS A 56 9.02 -6.76 7.18
C LYS A 56 7.78 -5.90 7.42
N ALA A 57 7.76 -4.68 6.88
CA ALA A 57 6.60 -3.79 6.97
C ALA A 57 5.39 -4.38 6.24
N PHE A 58 5.59 -4.94 5.05
CA PHE A 58 4.54 -5.58 4.26
C PHE A 58 4.01 -6.85 4.93
N ALA A 59 4.87 -7.65 5.57
CA ALA A 59 4.45 -8.81 6.36
C ALA A 59 3.54 -8.39 7.53
N ALA A 60 3.92 -7.35 8.30
CA ALA A 60 3.08 -6.83 9.38
C ALA A 60 1.73 -6.28 8.85
N PHE A 61 1.76 -5.58 7.72
CA PHE A 61 0.56 -5.09 7.05
C PHE A 61 -0.36 -6.24 6.63
N THR A 62 0.16 -7.29 6.01
CA THR A 62 -0.65 -8.41 5.53
C THR A 62 -1.25 -9.22 6.68
N VAL A 63 -0.50 -9.44 7.77
CA VAL A 63 -1.04 -10.06 9.00
C VAL A 63 -2.26 -9.31 9.52
N ALA A 64 -2.21 -7.97 9.55
CA ALA A 64 -3.29 -7.14 10.06
C ALA A 64 -4.51 -7.05 9.13
N ASN A 65 -4.40 -7.47 7.87
CA ASN A 65 -5.43 -7.26 6.84
C ASN A 65 -5.90 -8.55 6.16
N VAL A 66 -5.59 -9.73 6.72
CA VAL A 66 -6.11 -11.01 6.21
C VAL A 66 -7.64 -10.96 6.11
N GLY A 67 -8.18 -11.45 5.00
CA GLY A 67 -9.61 -11.45 4.69
C GLY A 67 -10.10 -10.21 3.95
N ARG A 68 -9.31 -9.13 3.90
CA ARG A 68 -9.66 -7.87 3.23
C ARG A 68 -9.17 -7.85 1.78
N THR A 69 -9.80 -7.01 0.96
CA THR A 69 -9.23 -6.61 -0.33
C THR A 69 -8.19 -5.51 -0.11
N ILE A 70 -7.03 -5.67 -0.72
CA ILE A 70 -5.98 -4.66 -0.71
C ILE A 70 -5.78 -4.13 -2.12
N ASP A 71 -5.53 -2.85 -2.25
CA ASP A 71 -5.12 -2.23 -3.51
C ASP A 71 -3.60 -2.16 -3.54
N LEU A 72 -3.01 -2.59 -4.64
CA LEU A 72 -1.60 -2.31 -4.95
C LEU A 72 -1.57 -1.30 -6.08
N SER A 73 -0.88 -0.21 -5.81
CA SER A 73 -0.83 0.95 -6.70
C SER A 73 0.60 1.26 -7.10
N VAL A 74 0.75 1.77 -8.32
CA VAL A 74 2.00 2.36 -8.81
C VAL A 74 1.71 3.79 -9.23
N ASP A 75 2.40 4.74 -8.62
CA ASP A 75 2.20 6.18 -8.84
C ASP A 75 0.76 6.63 -8.53
N GLY A 76 0.12 5.99 -7.56
CA GLY A 76 -1.27 6.25 -7.16
C GLY A 76 -2.34 5.63 -8.06
N ALA A 77 -1.96 4.96 -9.16
CA ALA A 77 -2.87 4.19 -9.99
C ALA A 77 -2.92 2.73 -9.52
N VAL A 78 -4.12 2.24 -9.18
CA VAL A 78 -4.34 0.85 -8.78
C VAL A 78 -4.03 -0.08 -9.95
N VAL A 79 -3.09 -1.01 -9.76
CA VAL A 79 -2.71 -2.02 -10.76
C VAL A 79 -3.34 -3.39 -10.46
N MET A 80 -3.64 -3.68 -9.19
CA MET A 80 -4.40 -4.87 -8.79
C MET A 80 -5.15 -4.63 -7.47
N SER A 81 -6.18 -5.44 -7.26
CA SER A 81 -6.98 -5.42 -6.02
C SER A 81 -7.24 -6.84 -5.50
N PRO A 82 -6.21 -7.62 -5.12
CA PRO A 82 -6.40 -8.99 -4.67
C PRO A 82 -7.10 -9.05 -3.30
N ARG A 83 -7.83 -10.15 -3.08
CA ARG A 83 -8.30 -10.50 -1.74
C ARG A 83 -7.18 -11.22 -1.00
N LEU A 84 -6.77 -10.69 0.15
CA LEU A 84 -5.71 -11.26 0.95
C LEU A 84 -6.24 -12.47 1.73
N LEU A 85 -5.80 -13.68 1.37
CA LEU A 85 -6.28 -14.94 1.97
C LEU A 85 -5.41 -15.40 3.14
N GLU A 86 -4.13 -15.08 3.10
CA GLU A 86 -3.15 -15.44 4.12
C GLU A 86 -2.07 -14.34 4.24
N PRO A 87 -1.33 -14.28 5.36
CA PRO A 87 -0.20 -13.36 5.50
C PRO A 87 0.91 -13.63 4.47
N ILE A 88 1.51 -12.56 3.94
CA ILE A 88 2.63 -12.67 2.99
C ILE A 88 3.92 -12.32 3.73
N LEU A 89 4.74 -13.34 4.01
CA LEU A 89 5.95 -13.19 4.83
C LEU A 89 7.25 -13.17 4.01
N GLY A 90 7.17 -13.52 2.71
CA GLY A 90 8.35 -13.73 1.85
C GLY A 90 8.96 -12.45 1.26
N GLY A 91 8.25 -11.32 1.29
CA GLY A 91 8.73 -10.07 0.70
C GLY A 91 8.76 -10.05 -0.83
N GLU A 92 7.97 -10.92 -1.47
CA GLU A 92 7.80 -11.00 -2.93
C GLU A 92 6.33 -10.77 -3.27
N ILE A 93 6.07 -10.06 -4.37
CA ILE A 93 4.71 -9.74 -4.83
C ILE A 93 4.63 -10.03 -6.32
N MET A 94 3.64 -10.85 -6.71
CA MET A 94 3.37 -11.17 -8.11
C MET A 94 2.29 -10.26 -8.68
N VAL A 95 2.63 -9.46 -9.69
CA VAL A 95 1.70 -8.61 -10.44
C VAL A 95 1.33 -9.27 -11.76
N GLY A 96 0.17 -9.92 -11.77
CA GLY A 96 -0.38 -10.62 -12.95
C GLY A 96 -1.77 -10.13 -13.36
N GLY A 97 -2.36 -10.81 -14.34
CA GLY A 97 -3.71 -10.53 -14.85
C GLY A 97 -3.70 -10.07 -16.31
N ARG A 98 -4.56 -9.10 -16.64
CA ARG A 98 -4.79 -8.64 -18.03
C ARG A 98 -3.71 -7.64 -18.49
N PHE A 99 -2.44 -7.98 -18.31
CA PHE A 99 -1.33 -7.18 -18.78
C PHE A 99 -0.68 -7.84 -20.00
N SER A 100 -0.38 -7.05 -21.02
CA SER A 100 0.56 -7.46 -22.05
C SER A 100 1.99 -7.46 -21.50
N ARG A 101 2.85 -8.29 -22.08
CA ARG A 101 4.30 -8.31 -21.75
C ARG A 101 4.95 -6.92 -21.84
N ASN A 102 4.54 -6.13 -22.83
CA ASN A 102 5.06 -4.77 -23.02
C ASN A 102 4.62 -3.82 -21.89
N GLU A 103 3.41 -3.97 -21.35
CA GLU A 103 2.97 -3.20 -20.19
C GLU A 103 3.75 -3.58 -18.94
N LEU A 104 3.95 -4.87 -18.70
CA LEU A 104 4.75 -5.35 -17.56
C LEU A 104 6.19 -4.85 -17.65
N ARG A 105 6.81 -4.85 -18.83
CA ARG A 105 8.16 -4.32 -19.02
C ARG A 105 8.25 -2.82 -18.71
N ARG A 106 7.29 -2.02 -19.19
CA ARG A 106 7.24 -0.58 -18.86
C ARG A 106 7.06 -0.33 -17.37
N LEU A 107 6.25 -1.18 -16.71
CA LEU A 107 6.06 -1.10 -15.27
C LEU A 107 7.35 -1.44 -14.52
N ALA A 108 8.04 -2.51 -14.93
CA ALA A 108 9.32 -2.93 -14.37
C ALA A 108 10.41 -1.86 -14.52
N GLU A 109 10.54 -1.26 -15.71
CA GLU A 109 11.49 -0.17 -15.98
C GLU A 109 11.21 1.06 -15.09
N ARG A 110 9.93 1.44 -14.95
CA ARG A 110 9.53 2.58 -14.11
C ARG A 110 9.86 2.34 -12.64
N ILE A 111 9.56 1.16 -12.11
CA ILE A 111 9.88 0.80 -10.72
C ILE A 111 11.40 0.70 -10.51
N SER A 112 12.11 0.01 -11.41
CA SER A 112 13.57 -0.22 -11.29
C SER A 112 14.40 1.06 -11.40
N SER A 113 13.91 2.07 -12.14
CA SER A 113 14.55 3.38 -12.23
C SER A 113 14.40 4.23 -10.95
N GLY A 114 13.63 3.75 -9.95
CA GLY A 114 13.32 4.49 -8.72
C GLY A 114 12.32 5.62 -8.91
N SER A 115 11.78 5.81 -10.12
CA SER A 115 10.77 6.83 -10.41
C SER A 115 9.35 6.37 -10.04
N GLY A 116 9.08 5.06 -10.10
CA GLY A 116 7.80 4.49 -9.72
C GLY A 116 7.64 4.31 -8.21
N LYS A 117 6.59 4.90 -7.63
CA LYS A 117 6.24 4.69 -6.23
C LYS A 117 5.23 3.55 -6.10
N VAL A 118 5.63 2.46 -5.46
CA VAL A 118 4.74 1.32 -5.16
C VAL A 118 4.11 1.52 -3.78
N THR A 119 2.79 1.40 -3.68
CA THR A 119 2.07 1.47 -2.41
C THR A 119 1.04 0.36 -2.30
N VAL A 120 0.74 -0.03 -1.06
CA VAL A 120 -0.40 -0.91 -0.75
C VAL A 120 -1.30 -0.28 0.30
N ASP A 121 -2.60 -0.46 0.15
CA ASP A 121 -3.58 -0.02 1.14
C ASP A 121 -4.72 -1.03 1.25
N ALA A 122 -5.32 -1.10 2.43
CA ALA A 122 -6.46 -1.96 2.66
C ALA A 122 -7.73 -1.19 2.32
N ARG A 123 -8.49 -1.70 1.35
CA ARG A 123 -9.70 -1.02 0.87
C ARG A 123 -10.69 -0.87 2.03
N ALA A 124 -11.31 0.30 2.13
CA ALA A 124 -12.46 0.48 2.99
C ALA A 124 -13.62 -0.35 2.41
N GLU A 125 -14.24 -1.18 3.26
CA GLU A 125 -15.44 -1.95 2.92
C GLU A 125 -16.69 -1.07 2.97
#